data_AF-A0AA92CIC9-F1
#
_entry.id   AF-A0AA92CIC9-F1
#
_cell.length_a   1.000
_cell.length_b   1.000
_cell.length_c   1.000
_cell.angle_alpha   90.00
_cell.angle_beta   90.00
_cell.angle_gamma   90.00
#
_symmetry.space_group_name_H-M   'P 1'
#
loop_
_entity.id
_entity.type
_entity.pdbx_description
1 polymer ?
#
loop_
_entity_poly.entity_id
_entity_poly.type
_entity_poly.pdbx_seq_one_letter_code
_entity_poly.pdbx_strand_id
1 'polypeptide(L)'
;MEAMMKMSGTFYLANAFGIIVASIAHAADPADLGGFMLGSSLEAAQNHARAQEWKLVPLSDNLPGTWTVEGANLSLFVCNGVVSSVSETLEGDFEQFAALVFSMQLEFGQPDVQILSYRSSIGVISTIDARFDIAGGGASVQLQSLGGDRTFSANHWIETECQ
;
A
#
# COMPACT_ATOMS: atom_id res chain seq x y z
N MET A 1 62.33 -18.32 -37.34
CA MET A 1 61.31 -17.48 -36.70
C MET A 1 60.12 -17.47 -37.62
N GLU A 2 58.92 -17.91 -37.31
CA GLU A 2 58.32 -18.58 -36.16
C GLU A 2 57.03 -19.20 -36.73
N ALA A 3 56.71 -20.43 -36.34
CA ALA A 3 55.40 -21.01 -36.61
C ALA A 3 54.43 -20.50 -35.54
N MET A 4 53.23 -20.06 -35.91
CA MET A 4 52.13 -19.97 -34.94
C MET A 4 50.77 -20.30 -35.58
N MET A 5 50.46 -21.60 -35.49
CA MET A 5 49.24 -22.19 -34.94
C MET A 5 47.91 -21.44 -35.19
N LYS A 6 47.07 -22.02 -36.06
CA LYS A 6 45.61 -21.87 -36.03
C LYS A 6 45.08 -22.44 -34.70
N MET A 7 44.24 -21.69 -33.99
CA MET A 7 43.26 -22.27 -33.07
C MET A 7 41.89 -21.62 -33.32
N SER A 8 41.01 -22.43 -33.93
CA SER A 8 39.57 -22.20 -33.95
C SER A 8 39.02 -22.59 -32.58
N GLY A 9 38.41 -21.64 -31.86
CA GLY A 9 37.75 -21.88 -30.59
C GLY A 9 36.25 -21.63 -30.72
N THR A 10 35.47 -22.71 -30.85
CA THR A 10 34.01 -22.68 -30.69
C THR A 10 33.71 -22.53 -29.20
N PHE A 11 33.10 -21.42 -28.78
CA PHE A 11 32.61 -21.26 -27.41
C PHE A 11 31.10 -21.44 -27.39
N TYR A 12 30.68 -22.50 -26.70
CA TYR A 12 29.28 -22.86 -26.51
C TYR A 12 28.61 -21.94 -25.48
N LEU A 13 27.34 -21.64 -25.77
CA LEU A 13 26.41 -20.83 -25.02
C LEU A 13 26.35 -21.17 -23.53
N ALA A 14 26.52 -20.16 -22.68
CA ALA A 14 25.92 -20.15 -21.35
C ALA A 14 24.78 -19.12 -21.37
N ASN A 15 23.57 -19.62 -21.57
CA ASN A 15 22.32 -18.90 -21.35
C ASN A 15 22.22 -18.54 -19.87
N ALA A 16 22.73 -17.37 -19.48
CA ALA A 16 22.38 -16.76 -18.21
C ALA A 16 21.11 -15.92 -18.42
N PHE A 17 19.98 -16.57 -18.64
CA PHE A 17 18.67 -15.96 -18.42
C PHE A 17 18.44 -15.87 -16.91
N GLY A 18 19.16 -14.96 -16.25
CA GLY A 18 18.78 -14.44 -14.95
C GLY A 18 17.72 -13.38 -15.18
N ILE A 19 16.49 -13.80 -15.50
CA ILE A 19 15.35 -12.89 -15.36
C ILE A 19 15.17 -12.75 -13.85
N ILE A 20 15.75 -11.71 -13.26
CA ILE A 20 15.30 -11.22 -11.97
C ILE A 20 13.88 -10.72 -12.23
N VAL A 21 12.91 -11.60 -12.03
CA VAL A 21 11.52 -11.19 -11.87
C VAL A 21 11.48 -10.52 -10.50
N ALA A 22 11.91 -9.26 -10.45
CA ALA A 22 11.39 -8.37 -9.43
C ALA A 22 9.91 -8.29 -9.80
N SER A 23 9.07 -9.02 -9.07
CA SER A 23 7.64 -8.76 -9.04
C SER A 23 7.53 -7.33 -8.54
N ILE A 24 7.47 -6.38 -9.48
CA ILE A 24 7.04 -5.03 -9.18
C ILE A 24 5.56 -5.21 -8.92
N ALA A 25 5.21 -5.50 -7.67
CA ALA A 25 3.87 -5.22 -7.19
C ALA A 25 3.59 -3.78 -7.64
N HIS A 26 2.43 -3.55 -8.26
CA HIS A 26 2.00 -2.21 -8.63
C HIS A 26 1.82 -1.45 -7.31
N ALA A 27 2.92 -0.90 -6.79
CA ALA A 27 2.88 -0.01 -5.65
C ALA A 27 2.20 1.24 -6.17
N ALA A 28 1.11 1.64 -5.51
CA ALA A 28 0.51 2.95 -5.73
C ALA A 28 1.61 4.02 -5.76
N ASP A 29 1.44 5.06 -6.58
CA ASP A 29 2.43 6.13 -6.69
C ASP A 29 2.78 6.60 -5.27
N PRO A 30 4.07 6.62 -4.87
CA PRO A 30 4.47 7.13 -3.58
C PRO A 30 3.89 8.52 -3.29
N ALA A 31 3.62 9.34 -4.30
CA ALA A 31 2.91 10.62 -4.14
C ALA A 31 1.51 10.45 -3.52
N ASP A 32 0.76 9.44 -3.95
CA ASP A 32 -0.59 9.12 -3.43
C ASP A 32 -0.55 8.51 -2.02
N LEU A 33 0.65 8.21 -1.51
CA LEU A 33 0.90 7.64 -0.18
C LEU A 33 1.60 8.64 0.75
N GLY A 34 1.52 9.95 0.45
CA GLY A 34 2.21 10.99 1.21
C GLY A 34 3.74 10.86 1.18
N GLY A 35 4.28 10.23 0.15
CA GLY A 35 5.70 9.92 -0.04
C GLY A 35 6.19 8.64 0.64
N PHE A 36 5.33 7.93 1.38
CA PHE A 36 5.71 6.64 1.96
C PHE A 36 5.73 5.55 0.90
N MET A 37 6.71 4.65 0.99
CA MET A 37 6.87 3.55 0.04
C MET A 37 6.50 2.23 0.69
N LEU A 38 5.54 1.50 0.11
CA LEU A 38 5.25 0.12 0.50
C LEU A 38 6.50 -0.77 0.29
N GLY A 39 6.76 -1.68 1.22
CA GLY A 39 7.94 -2.54 1.26
C GLY A 39 9.22 -1.87 1.76
N SER A 40 9.22 -0.55 2.00
CA SER A 40 10.36 0.14 2.60
C SER A 40 10.49 -0.17 4.10
N SER A 41 11.67 0.04 4.68
CA SER A 41 11.88 -0.19 6.11
C SER A 41 11.21 0.88 6.97
N LEU A 42 10.89 0.53 8.22
CA LEU A 42 10.44 1.51 9.22
C LEU A 42 11.44 2.68 9.37
N GLU A 43 12.74 2.42 9.29
CA GLU A 43 13.76 3.47 9.35
C GLU A 43 13.63 4.46 8.18
N ALA A 44 13.40 3.96 6.97
CA ALA A 44 13.17 4.81 5.80
C ALA A 44 11.91 5.66 5.97
N ALA A 45 10.82 5.06 6.47
CA ALA A 45 9.58 5.79 6.77
C ALA A 45 9.79 6.88 7.84
N GLN A 46 10.56 6.59 8.90
CA GLN A 46 10.89 7.57 9.94
C GLN A 46 11.77 8.72 9.39
N ASN A 47 12.72 8.41 8.50
CA ASN A 47 13.53 9.42 7.83
C ASN A 47 12.67 10.33 6.95
N HIS A 48 11.75 9.76 6.18
CA HIS A 48 10.79 10.51 5.36
C HIS A 48 9.90 11.42 6.21
N ALA A 49 9.28 10.88 7.27
CA ALA A 49 8.45 11.67 8.17
C ALA A 49 9.22 12.86 8.77
N ARG A 50 10.45 12.64 9.24
CA ARG A 50 11.31 13.72 9.76
C ARG A 50 11.63 14.79 8.72
N ALA A 51 11.84 14.39 7.47
CA ALA A 51 12.10 15.34 6.38
C ALA A 51 10.88 16.22 6.06
N GLN A 52 9.67 15.74 6.34
CA GLN A 52 8.42 16.48 6.21
C GLN A 52 7.99 17.21 7.51
N GLU A 53 8.86 17.25 8.52
CA GLU A 53 8.52 17.77 9.87
C GLU A 53 7.36 17.03 10.56
N TRP A 54 7.07 15.79 10.14
CA TRP A 54 6.12 14.88 10.75
C TRP A 54 6.78 13.96 11.77
N LYS A 55 5.97 13.30 12.58
CA LYS A 55 6.43 12.31 13.55
C LYS A 55 5.67 10.99 13.41
N LEU A 56 6.42 9.91 13.24
CA LEU A 56 5.86 8.56 13.22
C LEU A 56 5.84 7.99 14.64
N VAL A 57 4.63 7.72 15.16
CA VAL A 57 4.42 7.29 16.55
C VAL A 57 3.65 5.97 16.59
N PRO A 58 4.05 4.97 17.40
CA PRO A 58 3.26 3.76 17.58
C PRO A 58 1.86 4.11 18.10
N LEU A 59 0.81 3.53 17.52
CA LEU A 59 -0.57 3.84 17.90
C LEU A 59 -0.89 3.37 19.33
N SER A 60 -0.53 2.11 19.65
CA SER A 60 -0.63 1.57 21.00
C SER A 60 0.14 0.26 21.13
N ASP A 61 0.55 -0.10 22.34
CA ASP A 61 1.19 -1.39 22.63
C ASP A 61 0.28 -2.60 22.31
N ASN A 62 -1.05 -2.39 22.29
CA ASN A 62 -2.04 -3.44 22.00
C ASN A 62 -2.30 -3.63 20.49
N LEU A 63 -1.77 -2.75 19.64
CA LEU A 63 -1.88 -2.81 18.18
C LEU A 63 -0.47 -2.76 17.59
N PRO A 64 0.35 -3.81 17.80
CA PRO A 64 1.72 -3.84 17.33
C PRO A 64 1.77 -3.69 15.81
N GLY A 65 2.77 -2.95 15.33
CA GLY A 65 2.93 -2.68 13.91
C GLY A 65 2.10 -1.50 13.41
N THR A 66 1.11 -0.99 14.14
CA THR A 66 0.35 0.20 13.71
C THR A 66 1.02 1.49 14.18
N TRP A 67 1.24 2.41 13.25
CA TRP A 67 1.84 3.72 13.50
C TRP A 67 0.96 4.84 12.97
N THR A 68 0.90 5.94 13.71
CA THR A 68 0.26 7.19 13.29
C THR A 68 1.33 8.17 12.82
N VAL A 69 1.04 8.90 11.75
CA VAL A 69 1.88 10.00 11.26
C VAL A 69 1.34 11.32 11.84
N GLU A 70 1.85 11.75 13.00
CA GLU A 70 1.49 13.05 13.55
C GLU A 70 1.98 14.17 12.61
N GLY A 71 1.06 15.04 12.20
CA GLY A 71 1.30 16.09 11.19
C GLY A 71 0.72 15.78 9.81
N ALA A 72 0.18 14.58 9.60
CA ALA A 72 -0.53 14.17 8.39
C ALA A 72 -1.77 13.33 8.74
N ASN A 73 -2.69 13.16 7.79
CA ASN A 73 -3.84 12.27 7.94
C ASN A 73 -3.50 10.82 7.57
N LEU A 74 -2.29 10.37 7.89
CA LEU A 74 -1.75 9.09 7.46
C LEU A 74 -1.49 8.15 8.64
N SER A 75 -1.66 6.86 8.40
CA SER A 75 -1.20 5.80 9.29
C SER A 75 -0.48 4.73 8.49
N LEU A 76 0.46 4.04 9.14
CA LEU A 76 1.23 2.96 8.56
C LEU A 76 0.96 1.68 9.32
N PHE A 77 0.90 0.56 8.61
CA PHE A 77 1.09 -0.75 9.21
C PHE A 77 2.46 -1.29 8.83
N VAL A 78 3.24 -1.65 9.83
CA VAL A 78 4.60 -2.16 9.69
C VAL A 78 4.63 -3.61 10.16
N CYS A 79 5.02 -4.49 9.25
CA CYS A 79 5.10 -5.92 9.50
C CYS A 79 6.52 -6.39 9.17
N ASN A 80 7.12 -7.19 10.05
CA ASN A 80 8.52 -7.66 9.90
C ASN A 80 9.54 -6.53 9.60
N GLY A 81 9.28 -5.33 10.14
CA GLY A 81 10.14 -4.15 9.94
C GLY A 81 9.95 -3.40 8.62
N VAL A 82 9.02 -3.82 7.75
CA VAL A 82 8.69 -3.13 6.50
C VAL A 82 7.30 -2.51 6.54
N VAL A 83 7.11 -1.39 5.84
CA VAL A 83 5.82 -0.73 5.66
C VAL A 83 4.96 -1.59 4.74
N SER A 84 3.94 -2.22 5.29
CA SER A 84 3.07 -3.17 4.60
C SER A 84 1.76 -2.54 4.15
N SER A 85 1.30 -1.51 4.86
CA SER A 85 0.21 -0.68 4.38
C SER A 85 0.40 0.78 4.75
N VAL A 86 -0.21 1.64 3.95
CA VAL A 86 -0.37 3.07 4.19
C VAL A 86 -1.87 3.35 4.08
N SER A 87 -2.45 3.90 5.14
CA SER A 87 -3.84 4.35 5.13
C SER A 87 -3.90 5.87 5.26
N GLU A 88 -4.86 6.48 4.59
CA GLU A 88 -5.15 7.90 4.64
C GLU A 88 -6.58 8.13 5.10
N THR A 89 -6.76 9.05 6.03
CA THR A 89 -8.08 9.60 6.36
C THR A 89 -8.34 10.80 5.46
N LEU A 90 -9.40 10.70 4.67
CA LEU A 90 -9.79 11.67 3.67
C LEU A 90 -10.96 12.52 4.18
N GLU A 91 -11.07 13.74 3.65
CA GLU A 91 -12.27 14.54 3.80
C GLU A 91 -13.21 14.28 2.62
N GLY A 92 -14.52 14.19 2.87
CA GLY A 92 -15.52 14.07 1.82
C GLY A 92 -16.79 13.36 2.25
N ASP A 93 -17.71 13.28 1.29
CA ASP A 93 -18.97 12.56 1.40
C ASP A 93 -19.06 11.41 0.39
N PHE A 94 -20.29 10.95 0.14
CA PHE A 94 -20.55 9.86 -0.79
C PHE A 94 -20.13 10.17 -2.23
N GLU A 95 -20.19 11.43 -2.67
CA GLU A 95 -19.77 11.82 -4.02
C GLU A 95 -18.26 11.73 -4.16
N GLN A 96 -17.49 12.18 -3.16
CA GLN A 96 -16.02 12.03 -3.17
C GLN A 96 -15.60 10.55 -3.09
N PHE A 97 -16.29 9.76 -2.26
CA PHE A 97 -16.11 8.31 -2.24
C PHE A 97 -16.34 7.68 -3.63
N ALA A 98 -17.47 7.97 -4.26
CA ALA A 98 -17.82 7.40 -5.55
C ALA A 98 -16.85 7.84 -6.66
N ALA A 99 -16.39 9.10 -6.63
CA ALA A 99 -15.41 9.61 -7.57
C ALA A 99 -14.05 8.91 -7.43
N LEU A 100 -13.57 8.70 -6.20
CA LEU A 100 -12.31 8.00 -5.94
C LEU A 100 -12.40 6.53 -6.37
N VAL A 101 -13.48 5.83 -5.99
CA VAL A 101 -13.72 4.44 -6.41
C VAL A 101 -13.76 4.34 -7.93
N PHE A 102 -14.42 5.27 -8.63
CA PHE A 102 -14.45 5.28 -10.08
C PHE A 102 -13.06 5.52 -10.69
N SER A 103 -12.27 6.44 -10.13
CA SER A 103 -10.90 6.69 -10.58
C SER A 103 -10.03 5.44 -10.44
N MET A 104 -10.06 4.79 -9.28
CA MET A 104 -9.33 3.56 -9.01
C MET A 104 -9.84 2.40 -9.86
N GLN A 105 -11.12 2.36 -10.20
CA GLN A 105 -11.68 1.36 -11.10
C GLN A 105 -11.15 1.47 -12.53
N LEU A 106 -10.85 2.68 -13.00
CA LEU A 106 -10.20 2.88 -14.30
C LEU A 106 -8.76 2.36 -14.31
N GLU A 107 -8.10 2.36 -13.16
CA GLU A 107 -6.70 1.94 -13.00
C GLU A 107 -6.56 0.44 -12.70
N PHE A 108 -7.27 -0.05 -11.67
CA PHE A 108 -7.13 -1.41 -11.14
C PHE A 108 -8.21 -2.38 -11.62
N GLY A 109 -9.25 -1.89 -12.30
CA GLY A 109 -10.39 -2.70 -12.73
C GLY A 109 -11.51 -2.75 -11.69
N GLN A 110 -12.40 -3.74 -11.81
CA GLN A 110 -13.60 -3.81 -10.96
C GLN A 110 -13.26 -4.13 -9.50
N PRO A 111 -13.72 -3.33 -8.52
CA PRO A 111 -13.57 -3.68 -7.12
C PRO A 111 -14.58 -4.75 -6.68
N ASP A 112 -14.23 -5.49 -5.63
CA ASP A 112 -15.23 -6.12 -4.77
C ASP A 112 -15.87 -5.05 -3.87
N VAL A 113 -17.20 -4.96 -3.87
CA VAL A 113 -17.91 -3.94 -3.10
C VAL A 113 -18.78 -4.59 -2.05
N GLN A 114 -18.54 -4.22 -0.80
CA GLN A 114 -19.31 -4.70 0.34
C GLN A 114 -20.02 -3.55 1.03
N ILE A 115 -21.33 -3.71 1.25
CA ILE A 115 -22.15 -2.76 1.99
C ILE A 115 -22.66 -3.46 3.23
N LEU A 116 -22.21 -2.97 4.38
CA LEU A 116 -22.63 -3.47 5.69
C LEU A 116 -23.46 -2.39 6.40
N SER A 117 -24.54 -2.80 7.05
CA SER A 117 -25.28 -1.92 7.94
C SER A 117 -25.83 -2.72 9.11
N TYR A 118 -25.56 -2.25 10.33
CA TYR A 118 -26.05 -2.89 11.54
C TYR A 118 -26.41 -1.86 12.61
N ARG A 119 -27.36 -2.23 13.47
CA ARG A 119 -27.78 -1.41 14.60
C ARG A 119 -26.97 -1.81 15.84
N SER A 120 -26.41 -0.81 16.52
CA SER A 120 -25.69 -0.94 17.78
C SER A 120 -26.40 -0.12 18.88
N SER A 121 -25.92 -0.21 20.12
CA SER A 121 -26.40 0.63 21.23
C SER A 121 -26.10 2.11 21.04
N ILE A 122 -25.13 2.46 20.19
CA ILE A 122 -24.68 3.83 19.95
C ILE A 122 -25.22 4.42 18.63
N GLY A 123 -26.05 3.65 17.89
CA GLY A 123 -26.68 4.11 16.65
C GLY A 123 -26.61 3.07 15.52
N VAL A 124 -26.91 3.51 14.30
CA VAL A 124 -26.70 2.71 13.09
C VAL A 124 -25.27 2.93 12.62
N ILE A 125 -24.58 1.82 12.36
CA ILE A 125 -23.26 1.79 11.75
C ILE A 125 -23.44 1.29 10.32
N SER A 126 -23.03 2.09 9.36
CA SER A 126 -23.05 1.74 7.94
C SER A 126 -21.65 1.86 7.38
N THR A 127 -21.26 0.95 6.50
CA THR A 127 -19.95 0.94 5.86
C THR A 127 -20.11 0.49 4.42
N ILE A 128 -19.51 1.23 3.51
CA ILE A 128 -19.31 0.84 2.11
C ILE A 128 -17.81 0.67 1.97
N ASP A 129 -17.39 -0.52 1.55
CA ASP A 129 -16.00 -0.88 1.30
C ASP A 129 -15.88 -1.26 -0.17
N ALA A 130 -14.95 -0.62 -0.88
CA ALA A 130 -14.59 -0.96 -2.25
C ALA A 130 -13.13 -1.42 -2.26
N ARG A 131 -12.91 -2.69 -2.56
CA ARG A 131 -11.61 -3.36 -2.48
C ARG A 131 -11.12 -3.75 -3.87
N PHE A 132 -9.90 -3.36 -4.18
CA PHE A 132 -9.18 -3.66 -5.42
C PHE A 132 -8.01 -4.58 -5.08
N ASP A 133 -8.11 -5.87 -5.42
CA ASP A 133 -7.00 -6.80 -5.27
C ASP A 133 -6.12 -6.75 -6.54
N ILE A 134 -4.82 -6.50 -6.35
CA ILE A 134 -3.81 -6.44 -7.42
C ILE A 134 -2.69 -7.41 -7.09
N ALA A 135 -1.92 -7.82 -8.11
CA ALA A 135 -0.88 -8.81 -7.91
C ALA A 135 0.14 -8.37 -6.84
N GLY A 136 0.19 -9.09 -5.71
CA GLY A 136 1.09 -8.82 -4.59
C GLY A 136 0.62 -7.73 -3.63
N GLY A 137 -0.65 -7.32 -3.66
CA GLY A 137 -1.16 -6.28 -2.78
C GLY A 137 -2.60 -5.87 -3.08
N GLY A 138 -2.92 -4.62 -2.78
CA GLY A 138 -4.23 -4.08 -3.07
C GLY A 138 -4.41 -2.64 -2.64
N ALA A 139 -5.59 -2.15 -2.96
CA ALA A 139 -6.06 -0.86 -2.49
C ALA A 139 -7.53 -0.98 -2.05
N SER A 140 -7.94 -0.17 -1.08
CA SER A 140 -9.32 -0.14 -0.65
C SER A 140 -9.74 1.28 -0.31
N VAL A 141 -11.02 1.53 -0.53
CA VAL A 141 -11.66 2.79 -0.21
C VAL A 141 -12.87 2.49 0.65
N GLN A 142 -12.98 3.17 1.79
CA GLN A 142 -14.03 2.92 2.75
C GLN A 142 -14.74 4.22 3.10
N LEU A 143 -16.07 4.17 3.08
CA LEU A 143 -16.93 5.20 3.65
C LEU A 143 -17.73 4.58 4.79
N GLN A 144 -17.53 5.08 6.00
CA GLN A 144 -18.24 4.64 7.20
C GLN A 144 -19.07 5.79 7.77
N SER A 145 -20.24 5.43 8.33
CA SER A 145 -21.14 6.34 9.03
C SER A 145 -21.48 5.74 10.38
N LEU A 146 -21.21 6.47 11.46
CA LEU A 146 -21.49 6.09 12.84
C LEU A 146 -22.31 7.20 13.51
N GLY A 147 -23.58 6.92 13.82
CA GLY A 147 -24.40 7.89 14.57
C GLY A 147 -24.63 9.24 13.87
N GLY A 148 -24.31 9.35 12.57
CA GLY A 148 -24.38 10.58 11.78
C GLY A 148 -23.01 11.14 11.40
N ASP A 149 -21.96 10.80 12.14
CA ASP A 149 -20.58 11.14 11.81
C ASP A 149 -20.07 10.22 10.72
N ARG A 150 -19.22 10.75 9.83
CA ARG A 150 -18.70 10.01 8.67
C ARG A 150 -17.18 10.00 8.68
N THR A 151 -16.64 8.84 8.34
CA THR A 151 -15.21 8.64 8.10
C THR A 151 -15.02 8.13 6.69
N PHE A 152 -14.10 8.75 5.97
CA PHE A 152 -13.72 8.39 4.61
C PHE A 152 -12.22 8.08 4.63
N SER A 153 -11.82 6.95 4.07
CA SER A 153 -10.42 6.54 4.08
C SER A 153 -10.04 5.74 2.85
N ALA A 154 -8.78 5.88 2.44
CA ALA A 154 -8.15 5.01 1.47
C ALA A 154 -7.03 4.23 2.13
N ASN A 155 -6.74 3.04 1.64
CA ASN A 155 -5.63 2.22 2.12
C ASN A 155 -4.98 1.50 0.95
N HIS A 156 -3.66 1.44 0.95
CA HIS A 156 -2.87 0.67 0.00
C HIS A 156 -1.99 -0.31 0.76
N TRP A 157 -1.85 -1.53 0.28
CA TRP A 157 -1.04 -2.55 0.93
C TRP A 157 -0.30 -3.45 -0.04
N ILE A 158 0.72 -4.11 0.49
CA ILE A 158 1.36 -5.27 -0.12
C ILE A 158 1.00 -6.54 0.66
N GLU A 159 0.92 -7.66 -0.05
CA GLU A 159 0.77 -8.96 0.59
C GLU A 159 2.05 -9.30 1.36
N THR A 160 1.91 -9.54 2.67
CA THR A 160 2.99 -9.97 3.53
C THR A 160 2.44 -10.89 4.61
N GLU A 161 3.22 -11.88 5.03
CA GLU A 161 2.87 -12.74 6.15
C GLU A 161 3.39 -12.12 7.44
N CYS A 162 2.46 -11.67 8.29
CA CYS A 162 2.76 -11.16 9.63
C CYS A 162 2.66 -12.30 10.65
N GLN A 163 3.72 -12.49 11.43
CA GLN A 163 3.76 -13.48 12.51
C GLN A 163 3.17 -12.91 13.80
#